data_AF-A0A3S9MMP9-F1
#
_entry.id   AF-A0A3S9MMP9-F1
#
_cell.length_a   1.000
_cell.length_b   1.000
_cell.length_c   1.000
_cell.angle_alpha   90.00
_cell.angle_beta   90.00
_cell.angle_gamma   90.00
#
_symmetry.space_group_name_H-M   'P 1'
#
loop_
_entity.id
_entity.type
_entity.pdbx_description
1 polymer ?
#
loop_
_entity_poly.entity_id
_entity_poly.type
_entity_poly.pdbx_seq_one_letter_code
_entity_poly.pdbx_strand_id
1 'polypeptide(L)'
;MTRAVDHFADRLRAAPQSRLQRNGAAEALALARELARRAQVLEAPGVEPREMPDAGMFAAADQITVAVHDLALVLVDEGQVAEAVRLVEEAQKRAGV
;
A
#
# COMPACT_ATOMS: atom_id res chain seq x y z
N MET A 1 -5.79 -2.37 10.49
CA MET A 1 -5.21 -1.88 9.22
C MET A 1 -3.74 -2.23 9.09
N THR A 2 -2.84 -1.67 9.90
CA THR A 2 -1.38 -1.93 9.82
C THR A 2 -1.04 -3.42 9.81
N ARG A 3 -1.59 -4.22 10.74
CA ARG A 3 -1.43 -5.69 10.75
C ARG A 3 -1.79 -6.40 9.44
N ALA A 4 -2.82 -5.93 8.72
CA ALA A 4 -3.22 -6.53 7.45
C ALA A 4 -2.18 -6.22 6.36
N VAL A 5 -1.63 -5.01 6.37
CA VAL A 5 -0.53 -4.62 5.49
C VAL A 5 0.76 -5.34 5.85
N ASP A 6 1.10 -5.49 7.12
CA ASP A 6 2.30 -6.19 7.56
C ASP A 6 2.30 -7.64 7.03
N HIS A 7 1.17 -8.33 7.17
CA HIS A 7 1.02 -9.68 6.63
C HIS A 7 1.11 -9.72 5.10
N PHE A 8 0.59 -8.71 4.39
CA PHE A 8 0.73 -8.60 2.94
C PHE A 8 2.21 -8.36 2.55
N ALA A 9 2.89 -7.44 3.23
CA ALA A 9 4.30 -7.13 3.01
C ALA A 9 5.19 -8.37 3.27
N ASP A 10 4.93 -9.14 4.31
CA ASP A 10 5.66 -10.38 4.60
C ASP A 10 5.45 -11.44 3.51
N ARG A 11 4.24 -11.57 2.97
CA ARG A 11 3.99 -12.45 1.82
C ARG A 11 4.72 -11.99 0.56
N LEU A 12 4.80 -10.68 0.30
CA LEU A 12 5.60 -10.14 -0.80
C LEU A 12 7.09 -10.44 -0.62
N ARG A 13 7.63 -10.26 0.59
CA ARG A 13 9.04 -10.56 0.91
C ARG A 13 9.37 -12.04 0.77
N ALA A 14 8.41 -12.93 1.08
CA ALA A 14 8.57 -14.37 0.95
C ALA A 14 8.28 -14.90 -0.47
N ALA A 15 7.72 -14.08 -1.36
CA ALA A 15 7.28 -14.53 -2.68
C ALA A 15 8.46 -14.78 -3.63
N PRO A 16 8.41 -15.82 -4.49
CA PRO A 16 9.39 -16.01 -5.56
C PRO A 16 9.39 -14.83 -6.54
N GLN A 17 10.56 -14.48 -7.08
CA GLN A 17 10.71 -13.40 -8.06
C GLN A 17 9.74 -13.51 -9.25
N SER A 18 9.53 -14.71 -9.79
CA SER A 18 8.60 -14.94 -10.91
C SER A 18 7.16 -14.55 -10.59
N ARG A 19 6.73 -14.69 -9.33
CA ARG A 19 5.39 -14.30 -8.87
C ARG A 19 5.30 -12.77 -8.73
N LEU A 20 6.33 -12.17 -8.15
CA LEU A 20 6.42 -10.70 -8.00
C LEU A 20 6.45 -10.00 -9.38
N GLN A 21 7.22 -10.53 -10.34
CA GLN A 21 7.27 -10.01 -11.71
C GLN A 21 5.96 -10.17 -12.47
N ARG A 22 5.19 -11.23 -12.18
CA ARG A 22 3.92 -11.46 -12.87
C ARG A 22 2.91 -10.38 -12.54
N ASN A 23 2.64 -10.15 -11.26
CA ASN A 23 1.65 -9.16 -10.79
C ASN A 23 1.94 -8.62 -9.37
N GLY A 24 2.62 -9.40 -8.51
CA GLY A 24 2.71 -9.09 -7.08
C GLY A 24 3.31 -7.72 -6.77
N ALA A 25 4.39 -7.34 -7.44
CA ALA A 25 5.04 -6.05 -7.23
C ALA A 25 4.24 -4.87 -7.79
N ALA A 26 3.60 -5.04 -8.94
CA ALA A 26 2.82 -3.97 -9.58
C ALA A 26 1.56 -3.64 -8.75
N GLU A 27 0.82 -4.64 -8.29
CA GLU A 27 -0.35 -4.47 -7.41
C GLU A 27 0.05 -3.86 -6.07
N ALA A 28 1.21 -4.26 -5.55
CA ALA A 28 1.75 -3.70 -4.32
C ALA A 28 2.11 -2.20 -4.46
N LEU A 29 2.82 -1.83 -5.52
CA LEU A 29 3.16 -0.43 -5.80
C LEU A 29 1.90 0.42 -6.03
N ALA A 30 0.90 -0.11 -6.75
CA ALA A 30 -0.36 0.58 -6.97
C ALA A 30 -1.08 0.87 -5.64
N LEU A 31 -1.12 -0.10 -4.71
CA LEU A 31 -1.63 0.12 -3.37
C LEU A 31 -0.80 1.17 -2.62
N ALA A 32 0.53 1.08 -2.62
CA ALA A 32 1.39 2.03 -1.92
C ALA A 32 1.15 3.47 -2.39
N ARG A 33 1.01 3.68 -3.70
CA ARG A 33 0.66 4.97 -4.30
C ARG A 33 -0.69 5.47 -3.83
N GLU A 34 -1.71 4.62 -3.81
CA GLU A 34 -3.04 5.02 -3.37
C GLU A 34 -3.06 5.39 -1.88
N LEU A 35 -2.39 4.61 -1.02
CA LEU A 35 -2.28 4.91 0.41
C LEU A 35 -1.54 6.24 0.64
N ALA A 36 -0.41 6.46 -0.04
CA ALA A 36 0.35 7.71 0.08
C ALA A 36 -0.39 8.92 -0.49
N ARG A 37 -1.16 8.75 -1.58
CA ARG A 37 -2.03 9.81 -2.12
C ARG A 37 -3.10 10.19 -1.11
N ARG A 38 -3.77 9.21 -0.49
CA ARG A 38 -4.79 9.45 0.55
C ARG A 38 -4.20 10.16 1.76
N ALA A 39 -3.03 9.72 2.23
CA ALA A 39 -2.35 10.35 3.34
C ALA A 39 -2.09 11.85 3.05
N GLN A 40 -1.53 12.16 1.87
CA GLN A 40 -1.25 13.54 1.45
C GLN A 40 -2.52 14.39 1.33
N VAL A 41 -3.61 13.85 0.78
CA VAL A 41 -4.89 14.58 0.65
C VAL A 41 -5.49 14.92 2.01
N LEU A 42 -5.37 14.02 2.99
CA LEU A 42 -5.85 14.25 4.35
C LEU A 42 -4.96 15.22 5.13
N GLU A 43 -3.64 15.12 4.96
CA GLU A 43 -2.67 15.98 5.64
C GLU A 43 -2.66 17.41 5.11
N ALA A 44 -2.75 17.59 3.78
CA ALA A 44 -2.68 18.88 3.11
C ALA A 44 -3.79 19.04 2.05
N PRO A 45 -5.04 19.28 2.46
CA PRO A 45 -6.15 19.47 1.52
C PRO A 45 -5.89 20.59 0.51
N GLY A 46 -6.11 20.31 -0.77
CA GLY A 46 -5.92 21.27 -1.87
C GLY A 46 -4.48 21.37 -2.40
N VAL A 47 -3.53 20.63 -1.84
CA VAL A 47 -2.18 20.48 -2.40
C VAL A 47 -2.16 19.28 -3.35
N GLU A 48 -1.58 19.46 -4.53
CA GLU A 48 -1.43 18.37 -5.50
C GLU A 48 -0.54 17.26 -4.90
N PRO A 49 -1.05 16.02 -4.77
CA PRO A 49 -0.28 14.93 -4.17
C PRO A 49 0.94 14.57 -5.03
N ARG A 50 2.07 14.30 -4.38
CA ARG A 50 3.27 13.78 -5.04
C ARG A 50 3.10 12.30 -5.35
N GLU A 51 3.54 11.89 -6.53
CA GLU A 51 3.54 10.49 -6.92
C GLU A 51 4.70 9.72 -6.26
N MET A 52 4.39 8.58 -5.64
CA MET A 52 5.43 7.66 -5.15
C MET A 52 6.12 6.98 -6.34
N PRO A 53 7.47 7.06 -6.45
CA PRO A 53 8.19 6.46 -7.57
C PRO A 53 8.13 4.93 -7.51
N ASP A 54 8.33 4.27 -8.66
CA ASP A 54 8.63 2.84 -8.68
C ASP A 54 10.10 2.65 -8.24
N ALA A 55 10.29 2.03 -7.07
CA ALA A 55 11.62 1.75 -6.52
C ALA A 55 12.12 0.33 -6.84
N GLY A 56 11.40 -0.39 -7.71
CA GLY A 56 11.68 -1.76 -8.11
C GLY A 56 10.90 -2.80 -7.31
N MET A 57 10.77 -3.99 -7.90
CA MET A 57 9.86 -5.03 -7.43
C MET A 57 10.09 -5.52 -5.99
N PHE A 58 11.32 -5.45 -5.49
CA PHE A 58 11.67 -5.87 -4.13
C PHE A 58 11.40 -4.78 -3.09
N ALA A 59 11.34 -3.52 -3.51
CA ALA A 59 11.01 -2.39 -2.64
C ALA A 59 9.50 -2.25 -2.42
N ALA A 60 8.67 -2.91 -3.25
CA ALA A 60 7.21 -2.75 -3.20
C ALA A 60 6.60 -3.10 -1.82
N ALA A 61 7.16 -4.10 -1.12
CA ALA A 61 6.74 -4.43 0.25
C ALA A 61 7.03 -3.28 1.22
N ASP A 62 8.22 -2.70 1.15
CA ASP A 62 8.63 -1.59 2.02
C ASP A 62 7.86 -0.31 1.70
N GLN A 63 7.56 -0.07 0.42
CA GLN A 63 6.74 1.05 -0.02
C GLN A 63 5.31 1.00 0.53
N ILE A 64 4.66 -0.16 0.53
CA ILE A 64 3.33 -0.28 1.17
C ILE A 64 3.47 -0.12 2.68
N THR A 65 4.51 -0.71 3.30
CA THR A 65 4.74 -0.57 4.75
C THR A 65 4.88 0.91 5.12
N VAL A 66 5.68 1.71 4.42
CA VAL A 66 5.79 3.15 4.71
C VAL A 66 4.43 3.85 4.50
N ALA A 67 3.78 3.62 3.36
CA ALA A 67 2.54 4.31 3.01
C ALA A 67 1.38 4.03 3.99
N VAL A 68 1.27 2.81 4.54
CA VAL A 68 0.24 2.51 5.55
C VAL A 68 0.50 3.22 6.87
N HIS A 69 1.77 3.39 7.26
CA HIS A 69 2.11 4.08 8.50
C HIS A 69 1.79 5.57 8.37
N ASP A 70 2.16 6.19 7.24
CA ASP A 70 1.81 7.57 6.96
C ASP A 70 0.28 7.77 6.96
N LEU A 71 -0.46 6.89 6.28
CA LEU A 71 -1.92 6.96 6.28
C LEU A 71 -2.51 6.79 7.68
N ALA A 72 -2.02 5.82 8.46
CA ALA A 72 -2.53 5.53 9.80
C ALA A 72 -2.45 6.73 10.76
N LEU A 73 -1.48 7.63 10.56
CA LEU A 73 -1.31 8.83 11.39
C LEU A 73 -2.37 9.90 11.12
N VAL A 74 -2.99 9.89 9.94
CA VAL A 74 -3.91 10.95 9.49
C VAL A 74 -5.36 10.50 9.34
N LEU A 75 -5.67 9.22 9.56
CA LEU A 75 -7.05 8.75 9.62
C LEU A 75 -7.72 9.20 10.92
N VAL A 76 -8.96 9.68 10.80
CA VAL A 76 -9.71 10.29 11.91
C VAL A 76 -10.96 9.53 12.32
N ASP A 77 -11.45 8.60 11.50
CA ASP A 77 -12.65 7.81 11.79
C ASP A 77 -12.56 6.35 11.32
N GLU A 78 -13.43 5.51 11.90
CA GLU A 78 -13.48 4.07 11.62
C GLU A 78 -13.87 3.73 10.18
N GLY A 79 -14.66 4.58 9.52
CA GLY A 79 -15.07 4.41 8.13
C GLY A 79 -13.88 4.50 7.17
N GLN A 80 -13.00 5.46 7.38
CA GLN A 80 -11.76 5.60 6.62
C GLN A 80 -10.82 4.41 6.83
N VAL A 81 -10.71 3.93 8.07
CA VAL A 81 -9.93 2.72 8.39
C VAL A 81 -10.51 1.50 7.68
N ALA A 82 -11.83 1.32 7.70
CA ALA A 82 -12.50 0.21 7.04
C ALA A 82 -12.29 0.25 5.52
N GLU A 83 -12.32 1.43 4.91
CA GLU A 83 -12.04 1.59 3.48
C GLU A 83 -10.59 1.25 3.13
N ALA A 84 -9.63 1.75 3.90
CA ALA A 84 -8.22 1.42 3.70
C ALA A 84 -7.95 -0.08 3.84
N VAL A 85 -8.59 -0.75 4.82
CA VAL A 85 -8.50 -2.22 4.95
C VAL A 85 -9.05 -2.94 3.72
N ARG A 86 -10.20 -2.51 3.18
CA ARG A 86 -10.77 -3.11 1.95
C ARG A 86 -9.80 -3.00 0.77
N LEU A 87 -9.17 -1.84 0.58
CA LEU A 87 -8.18 -1.66 -0.48
C LEU A 87 -6.99 -2.61 -0.35
N VAL A 88 -6.49 -2.80 0.88
CA VAL A 88 -5.39 -3.73 1.16
C VAL A 88 -5.79 -5.16 0.81
N GLU A 89 -6.99 -5.59 1.22
CA GLU A 89 -7.49 -6.95 0.93
C GLU A 89 -7.69 -7.18 -0.58
N GLU A 90 -8.21 -6.20 -1.30
CA GLU A 90 -8.38 -6.27 -2.75
C GLU A 90 -7.03 -6.34 -3.48
N ALA A 91 -6.07 -5.49 -3.10
CA ALA A 91 -4.73 -5.52 -3.65
C ALA A 91 -4.03 -6.85 -3.37
N GLN A 92 -4.16 -7.38 -2.15
CA GLN A 92 -3.60 -8.68 -1.78
C GLN A 92 -4.17 -9.82 -2.66
N LYS A 93 -5.48 -9.80 -2.94
CA LYS A 93 -6.12 -10.76 -3.84
C LYS A 93 -5.58 -10.66 -5.26
N ARG A 94 -5.46 -9.45 -5.80
CA ARG A 94 -4.93 -9.22 -7.17
C ARG A 94 -3.44 -9.57 -7.29
N ALA A 95 -2.65 -9.31 -6.24
CA ALA A 95 -1.22 -9.60 -6.19
C ALA A 95 -0.92 -11.10 -6.28
N GLY A 96 -1.86 -11.98 -5.90
CA GLY A 96 -1.64 -13.43 -5.88
C GLY A 96 -0.53 -13.83 -4.90
N VAL A 97 -0.41 -13.06 -3.81
CA VAL A 97 0.40 -13.27 -2.59
C VAL A 97 0.52 -14.70 -2.13
#